data_AF-A0A973AVL8-F1
#
_entry.id   AF-A0A973AVL8-F1
#
_cell.length_a   1.000
_cell.length_b   1.000
_cell.length_c   1.000
_cell.angle_alpha   90.00
_cell.angle_beta   90.00
_cell.angle_gamma   90.00
#
_symmetry.space_group_name_H-M   'P 1'
#
loop_
_entity.id
_entity.type
_entity.pdbx_description
1 polymer ?
#
loop_
_entity_poly.entity_id
_entity_poly.type
_entity_poly.pdbx_seq_one_letter_code
_entity_poly.pdbx_strand_id
1 'polypeptide(L)'
;MEILEVFNTLGPGQLFLLLVALFVAFGFEVVNGFHDTANAVATVIYTKSMKPTPAVIWSGLWNFIGVHAGGIGVAFSIVHLLPVDLLVNIKTGR
;
A
#
# COMPACT_ATOMS: atom_id res chain seq x y z
N MET A 1 16.44 -18.42 5.39
CA MET A 1 17.81 -17.95 5.64
C MET A 1 18.16 -16.77 4.72
N GLU A 2 17.75 -16.76 3.44
CA GLU A 2 18.02 -15.62 2.53
C GLU A 2 17.56 -14.23 3.02
N ILE A 3 16.33 -14.08 3.53
CA ILE A 3 15.83 -12.77 3.97
C ILE A 3 16.67 -12.19 5.12
N LEU A 4 17.05 -13.03 6.08
CA LEU A 4 17.92 -12.63 7.20
C LEU A 4 19.31 -12.25 6.73
N GLU A 5 19.84 -12.90 5.69
CA GLU A 5 21.09 -12.50 5.04
C GLU A 5 20.97 -11.15 4.34
N VAL A 6 19.88 -10.90 3.60
CA VAL A 6 19.62 -9.58 2.99
C VAL A 6 19.63 -8.49 4.04
N PHE A 7 18.93 -8.66 5.17
CA PHE A 7 18.93 -7.68 6.24
C PHE A 7 20.32 -7.46 6.87
N ASN A 8 21.11 -8.53 7.01
CA ASN A 8 22.49 -8.44 7.52
C ASN A 8 23.48 -7.82 6.52
N THR A 9 23.15 -7.77 5.22
CA THR A 9 23.95 -7.09 4.19
C THR A 9 23.66 -5.59 4.07
N LEU A 10 22.56 -5.11 4.65
CA LEU A 10 22.18 -3.70 4.60
C LEU A 10 22.99 -2.88 5.62
N GLY A 11 23.58 -1.77 5.16
CA GLY A 11 24.24 -0.82 6.04
C GLY A 11 23.25 -0.08 6.96
N PRO A 12 23.71 0.50 8.09
CA PRO A 12 22.83 1.16 9.07
C PRO A 12 21.93 2.25 8.46
N GLY A 13 22.45 3.03 7.49
CA GLY A 13 21.67 4.06 6.80
C GLY A 13 20.58 3.51 5.88
N GLN A 14 20.80 2.35 5.25
CA GLN A 14 19.81 1.71 4.38
C GLN A 14 18.69 1.09 5.21
N LEU A 15 19.03 0.47 6.35
CA LEU A 15 18.04 -0.02 7.32
C LEU A 15 17.17 1.12 7.86
N PHE A 16 17.79 2.26 8.19
CA PHE A 16 17.03 3.44 8.62
C PHE A 16 16.05 3.92 7.54
N LEU A 17 16.50 4.07 6.29
CA LEU A 17 15.64 4.48 5.18
C LEU A 17 14.51 3.48 4.91
N LEU A 18 14.79 2.17 4.99
CA LEU A 18 13.79 1.13 4.84
C LEU A 18 12.71 1.21 5.92
N LEU A 19 13.10 1.41 7.18
CA LEU A 19 12.16 1.56 8.28
C LEU A 19 11.30 2.82 8.12
N VAL A 20 11.90 3.93 7.71
CA VAL A 20 11.16 5.17 7.42
C VAL A 20 10.18 4.97 6.25
N ALA A 21 10.63 4.35 5.15
CA ALA A 21 9.77 4.08 4.00
C ALA A 21 8.61 3.17 4.36
N LEU A 22 8.86 2.12 5.15
CA LEU A 22 7.82 1.19 5.63
C LEU A 22 6.82 1.91 6.54
N PHE A 23 7.30 2.77 7.44
CA PHE A 23 6.44 3.58 8.30
C PHE A 23 5.53 4.51 7.48
N VAL A 24 6.09 5.21 6.49
CA VAL A 24 5.32 6.08 5.59
C VAL A 24 4.33 5.28 4.76
N ALA A 25 4.73 4.12 4.23
CA ALA A 25 3.86 3.25 3.45
C ALA A 25 2.66 2.76 4.27
N PHE A 26 2.89 2.29 5.51
CA PHE A 26 1.79 1.91 6.39
C PHE A 26 0.88 3.08 6.75
N GLY A 27 1.45 4.27 7.01
CA GLY A 27 0.66 5.47 7.26
C GLY A 27 -0.21 5.85 6.07
N PHE A 28 0.35 5.81 4.85
CA PHE A 28 -0.36 6.05 3.60
C PHE A 28 -1.52 5.07 3.41
N GLU A 29 -1.28 3.78 3.63
CA GLU A 29 -2.31 2.74 3.47
C GLU A 29 -3.51 2.95 4.39
N VAL A 30 -3.26 3.36 5.64
CA VAL A 30 -4.33 3.70 6.60
C VAL A 30 -5.17 4.88 6.10
N VAL A 31 -4.53 5.95 5.64
CA VAL A 31 -5.23 7.14 5.14
C VAL A 31 -6.04 6.82 3.88
N ASN A 32 -5.48 6.04 2.96
CA ASN A 32 -6.20 5.58 1.75
C ASN A 32 -7.43 4.76 2.11
N GLY A 33 -7.29 3.82 3.06
CA GLY A 33 -8.41 3.00 3.51
C GLY A 33 -9.60 3.82 4.01
N PHE A 34 -9.37 4.90 4.76
CA PHE A 34 -10.44 5.80 5.18
C PHE A 34 -11.12 6.53 4.01
N HIS A 35 -10.34 7.00 3.05
CA HIS A 35 -10.86 7.70 1.88
C HIS A 35 -11.68 6.77 0.98
N ASP A 36 -11.20 5.56 0.75
CA ASP A 36 -11.91 4.53 -0.02
C ASP A 36 -13.19 4.10 0.68
N THR A 37 -13.16 3.96 2.01
CA THR A 37 -14.38 3.70 2.78
C THR A 37 -15.38 4.83 2.63
N ALA A 38 -14.98 6.10 2.72
CA ALA A 38 -15.88 7.23 2.54
C ALA A 38 -16.57 7.19 1.16
N ASN A 39 -15.81 6.90 0.10
CA ASN A 39 -16.34 6.79 -1.25
C ASN A 39 -17.33 5.62 -1.41
N ALA A 40 -17.01 4.46 -0.81
CA ALA A 40 -17.85 3.27 -0.91
C ALA A 40 -19.15 3.38 -0.10
N VAL A 41 -19.11 3.98 1.09
CA VAL A 41 -20.28 4.03 1.99
C VAL A 41 -21.18 5.24 1.75
N ALA A 42 -20.69 6.31 1.11
CA ALA A 42 -21.44 7.54 0.89
C ALA A 42 -22.79 7.26 0.19
N THR A 43 -22.78 6.49 -0.89
CA THR A 43 -23.99 6.19 -1.67
C THR A 43 -24.97 5.31 -0.90
N VAL A 44 -24.48 4.26 -0.24
CA VAL A 44 -25.29 3.29 0.51
C VAL A 44 -25.96 3.94 1.72
N ILE A 45 -25.24 4.82 2.43
CA ILE A 45 -25.76 5.56 3.58
C ILE A 45 -26.74 6.65 3.11
N TYR A 46 -26.38 7.41 2.07
CA TYR A 46 -27.23 8.51 1.56
C TYR A 46 -28.57 8.00 1.03
N THR A 47 -28.56 6.88 0.30
CA THR A 47 -29.79 6.22 -0.21
C THR A 47 -30.56 5.45 0.87
N LYS A 48 -30.04 5.39 2.10
CA LYS A 48 -30.61 4.64 3.23
C LYS A 48 -30.77 3.13 2.96
N SER A 49 -29.96 2.58 2.07
CA SER A 49 -29.95 1.14 1.78
C SER A 49 -29.40 0.34 2.96
N MET A 50 -28.45 0.90 3.72
CA MET A 50 -27.87 0.27 4.90
C MET A 50 -27.53 1.30 5.98
N LYS A 51 -27.52 0.87 7.26
CA LYS A 51 -27.05 1.71 8.38
C LYS A 51 -25.54 1.99 8.27
N PRO A 52 -25.04 3.12 8.82
CA PRO A 52 -23.63 3.50 8.71
C PRO A 52 -22.63 2.45 9.23
N THR A 53 -22.87 1.90 10.41
CA THR A 53 -21.96 0.93 11.05
C THR A 53 -21.73 -0.33 10.20
N PRO A 54 -22.77 -1.07 9.74
CA PRO A 54 -22.55 -2.21 8.87
C PRO A 54 -21.99 -1.82 7.50
N ALA A 55 -22.32 -0.63 6.95
CA ALA A 55 -21.76 -0.18 5.68
C ALA A 55 -20.23 -0.01 5.76
N VAL A 56 -19.71 0.55 6.85
CA VAL A 56 -18.27 0.68 7.10
C VAL A 56 -17.60 -0.69 7.26
N ILE A 57 -18.22 -1.61 7.99
CA ILE A 57 -17.70 -2.98 8.14
C ILE A 57 -17.63 -3.67 6.77
N TRP A 58 -18.68 -3.56 5.96
CA TRP A 58 -18.71 -4.10 4.60
C TRP A 58 -17.65 -3.50 3.71
N SER A 59 -17.44 -2.18 3.79
CA SER A 59 -16.36 -1.52 3.03
C SER A 59 -14.99 -2.06 3.40
N GLY A 60 -14.67 -2.21 4.68
CA GLY A 60 -13.40 -2.78 5.13
C GLY A 60 -13.21 -4.23 4.65
N LEU A 61 -14.26 -5.05 4.72
CA LEU A 61 -14.22 -6.43 4.22
C LEU A 61 -13.93 -6.49 2.72
N TRP A 62 -14.60 -5.67 1.92
CA TRP A 62 -14.39 -5.63 0.47
C TRP A 62 -13.03 -5.06 0.08
N ASN A 63 -12.49 -4.08 0.83
CA ASN A 63 -11.14 -3.57 0.61
C ASN A 63 -10.08 -4.67 0.84
N PHE A 64 -10.22 -5.44 1.92
CA PHE A 64 -9.35 -6.59 2.19
C PHE A 64 -9.47 -7.71 1.15
N ILE A 65 -10.70 -8.09 0.78
CA ILE A 65 -10.96 -9.10 -0.26
C ILE A 65 -10.40 -8.64 -1.60
N GLY A 66 -10.50 -7.35 -1.94
CA GLY A 66 -9.98 -6.79 -3.17
C GLY A 66 -8.48 -7.05 -3.34
N VAL A 67 -7.69 -6.80 -2.30
CA VAL A 67 -6.24 -7.10 -2.31
C VAL A 67 -5.98 -8.61 -2.34
N HIS A 68 -6.72 -9.39 -1.54
CA HIS A 68 -6.51 -10.84 -1.46
C HIS A 68 -6.84 -11.56 -2.78
N ALA A 69 -7.91 -11.17 -3.46
CA ALA A 69 -8.35 -11.74 -4.73
C ALA A 69 -7.64 -11.13 -5.95
N GLY A 70 -7.32 -9.82 -5.90
CA GLY A 70 -6.60 -9.11 -6.96
C GLY A 70 -5.11 -9.44 -7.01
N GLY A 71 -4.55 -9.96 -5.91
CA GLY A 71 -3.15 -10.36 -5.81
C GLY A 71 -2.19 -9.22 -6.08
N ILE A 72 -1.02 -9.55 -6.64
CA ILE A 72 0.08 -8.59 -6.88
C ILE A 72 0.02 -7.88 -8.24
N GLY A 73 -1.03 -8.11 -9.05
CA GLY A 73 -1.09 -7.62 -10.43
C GLY A 73 -1.04 -6.09 -10.55
N VAL A 74 -1.78 -5.40 -9.69
CA VAL A 74 -1.78 -3.92 -9.65
C VAL A 74 -0.43 -3.38 -9.20
N ALA A 75 0.16 -3.98 -8.16
CA ALA A 75 1.49 -3.60 -7.67
C ALA A 75 2.55 -3.75 -8.77
N PHE A 76 2.53 -4.86 -9.50
CA PHE A 76 3.46 -5.11 -10.61
C PHE A 76 3.26 -4.09 -11.74
N SER A 77 2.01 -3.77 -12.06
CA SER A 77 1.68 -2.76 -13.07
C SER A 77 2.24 -1.38 -12.70
N ILE A 78 2.10 -0.98 -11.43
CA ILE A 78 2.66 0.31 -10.94
C ILE A 78 4.19 0.31 -11.01
N VAL A 79 4.86 -0.80 -10.67
CA VAL A 79 6.33 -0.89 -10.78
C VAL A 79 6.80 -0.70 -12.22
N HIS A 80 6.05 -1.21 -13.21
CA HIS A 80 6.39 -1.02 -14.63
C HIS A 80 6.14 0.40 -15.14
N LEU A 81 5.31 1.18 -14.44
CA LEU A 81 5.12 2.60 -14.72
C LEU A 81 6.23 3.47 -14.10
N LEU A 82 6.99 2.95 -13.14
CA LEU A 82 8.16 3.65 -12.60
C LEU A 82 9.32 3.55 -13.61
N PRO A 83 9.98 4.66 -13.95
CA PRO A 83 11.19 4.63 -14.75
C PRO A 83 12.36 4.09 -13.91
N VAL A 84 12.39 2.77 -13.74
CA VAL A 84 13.42 2.05 -12.97
C VAL A 84 14.82 2.32 -13.50
N ASP A 85 14.96 2.60 -14.80
CA ASP A 85 16.22 3.00 -15.41
C ASP A 85 16.79 4.29 -14.81
N LEU A 86 15.93 5.26 -14.44
CA LEU A 86 16.36 6.49 -13.77
C LEU A 86 16.74 6.24 -12.30
N LEU A 87 16.08 5.30 -11.63
CA LEU A 87 16.37 4.96 -10.23
C LEU A 87 17.69 4.17 -10.09
N VAL A 88 18.01 3.32 -11.07
CA VAL A 88 19.25 2.54 -11.08
C VAL A 88 20.45 3.38 -11.52
N ASN A 89 20.28 4.33 -12.45
CA ASN A 89 21.37 5.20 -12.94
C ASN A 89 21.80 6.31 -11.98
N ILE A 90 21.08 6.57 -10.88
CA ILE A 90 21.53 7.52 -9.84
C ILE A 90 22.81 7.03 -9.13
N LYS A 91 23.23 5.76 -9.32
CA LYS A 91 24.51 5.22 -8.88
C LYS A 91 25.54 5.10 -10.02
N THR A 92 25.68 6.12 -10.86
CA THR A 92 26.93 6.39 -11.60
C THR A 92 27.22 7.88 -11.52
N GLY A 93 27.53 8.32 -10.30
CA GLY A 93 27.92 9.68 -9.96
C GLY A 93 29.15 9.68 -9.05
N ARG A 94 30.17 8.92 -9.45
CA ARG A 94 31.56 9.39 -9.36
C ARG A 94 31.97 9.75 -10.77
#